data_AF-A0A9D4ATD1-F1
#
_entry.id   AF-A0A9D4ATD1-F1
#
_cell.length_a   1.000
_cell.length_b   1.000
_cell.length_c   1.000
_cell.angle_alpha   90.00
_cell.angle_beta   90.00
_cell.angle_gamma   90.00
#
_symmetry.space_group_name_H-M   'P 1'
#
loop_
_entity.id
_entity.type
_entity.pdbx_description
1 polymer ?
#
loop_
_entity_poly.entity_id
_entity_poly.type
_entity_poly.pdbx_seq_one_letter_code
_entity_poly.pdbx_strand_id
1 'polypeptide(L)'
;MLLLPPLGRLVRRSLGGAPPFSCCWPRQGPSLARRGYRGGAGRKGLVLGVYAKEKEEAVPQFTNAGETFDRLVSGKLRELLSISGPPLKKGKIRLFHGLHQDFPSVVVVGLGKKAAGVNDQENWNEDKENIRTAVAVGCRQVQDLEVPCVEVDPCGDAQSAAEGAVLGLYEYNELKQKKKPVVTAQLHGSDGKEAWQKGVMFAEGQNLARYLMEAPANYITPMKFAEVIEQKLRSVNSNVKVHIRSKAWIEEQQMGAFLSVAKGSDEPPVFLEIHYSGSANANDSPLVFVGKGVTFDSGGISLKPSSGMDAMRADMGGAATVCSAIVTAAALNLPLNIIGLAPLCENMPSSRANKPGDVVRAKNGKTIQVDNTDAEGRLLLADALCYAHNFNARAIVNAATLTGAIDVALGSAATGVFTNSSWLWTHLYEASILTGDRVWRMPLFEHYTKQVTDCPLADVSNVGKYSRAGGACTAAAFLKEFVTAANWAHLDIAGVMSNKDEVPYLRKGMAGRPTRTLVEFATRLSKDKQSV
;
A
#
# COMPACT_ATOMS: atom_id res chain seq x y z
N MET A 1 47.80 -12.26 -51.21
CA MET A 1 47.91 -10.78 -51.24
C MET A 1 46.48 -10.26 -51.12
N LEU A 2 45.94 -9.76 -50.00
CA LEU A 2 46.43 -9.01 -48.83
C LEU A 2 45.78 -9.58 -47.54
N LEU A 3 46.52 -9.92 -46.48
CA LEU A 3 46.93 -9.09 -45.33
C LEU A 3 45.76 -8.52 -44.48
N LEU A 4 45.52 -9.20 -43.36
CA LEU A 4 44.82 -8.72 -42.15
C LEU A 4 45.67 -7.67 -41.39
N PRO A 5 45.04 -6.74 -40.65
CA PRO A 5 45.59 -6.21 -39.41
C PRO A 5 44.61 -6.35 -38.20
N PRO A 6 45.11 -6.16 -36.95
CA PRO A 6 44.63 -6.89 -35.77
C PRO A 6 43.68 -6.11 -34.82
N LEU A 7 43.11 -6.89 -33.89
CA LEU A 7 42.31 -6.49 -32.72
C LEU A 7 42.87 -5.30 -31.93
N GLY A 8 41.96 -4.44 -31.43
CA GLY A 8 42.24 -3.63 -30.24
C GLY A 8 41.34 -2.42 -30.02
N ARG A 9 40.21 -2.60 -29.32
CA ARG A 9 39.73 -1.79 -28.17
C ARG A 9 38.26 -2.12 -27.87
N LEU A 10 38.06 -2.91 -26.81
CA LEU A 10 36.80 -3.01 -26.09
C LEU A 10 36.47 -1.63 -25.50
N VAL A 11 35.51 -0.92 -26.09
CA VAL A 11 34.85 0.19 -25.41
C VAL A 11 33.79 -0.43 -24.50
N ARG A 12 34.15 -0.65 -23.23
CA ARG A 12 33.16 -0.84 -22.17
C ARG A 12 32.32 0.43 -22.09
N ARG A 13 31.15 0.44 -22.71
CA ARG A 13 30.10 1.40 -22.38
C ARG A 13 29.66 1.10 -20.95
N SER A 14 30.07 1.95 -20.01
CA SER A 14 29.47 2.01 -18.69
C SER A 14 27.98 2.30 -18.86
N LEU A 15 27.13 1.32 -18.56
CA LEU A 15 25.72 1.57 -18.31
C LEU A 15 25.66 2.57 -17.15
N GLY A 16 25.13 3.75 -17.44
CA GLY A 16 25.00 4.84 -16.47
C GLY A 16 24.25 4.35 -15.24
N GLY A 17 24.88 4.49 -14.08
CA GLY A 17 24.25 4.20 -12.81
C GLY A 17 23.00 5.05 -12.64
N ALA A 18 21.88 4.39 -12.36
CA ALA A 18 20.66 5.05 -11.92
C ALA A 18 20.94 5.89 -10.65
N PRO A 19 20.32 7.07 -10.49
CA PRO A 19 20.54 7.92 -9.34
C PRO A 19 20.10 7.22 -8.04
N PRO A 20 20.72 7.55 -6.89
CA PRO A 20 20.41 6.92 -5.62
C PRO A 20 18.96 7.22 -5.16
N PHE A 21 18.24 6.16 -4.83
CA PHE A 21 16.88 6.18 -4.29
C PHE A 21 16.80 7.00 -2.99
N SER A 22 16.08 8.13 -3.00
CA SER A 22 15.84 8.96 -1.81
C SER A 22 14.40 8.80 -1.29
N CYS A 23 14.06 7.63 -0.75
CA CYS A 23 12.96 7.55 0.21
C CYS A 23 13.53 7.85 1.60
N CYS A 24 13.32 9.08 2.09
CA CYS A 24 13.69 9.54 3.42
C CYS A 24 12.82 8.86 4.49
N TRP A 25 13.15 7.62 4.83
CA TRP A 25 12.76 7.05 6.11
C TRP A 25 13.71 7.60 7.19
N PRO A 26 13.22 8.01 8.37
CA PRO A 26 14.08 8.41 9.47
C PRO A 26 14.89 7.19 9.96
N ARG A 27 16.23 7.25 9.83
CA ARG A 27 17.12 6.25 10.43
C ARG A 27 16.97 6.31 11.95
N GLN A 28 16.57 5.21 12.60
CA GLN A 28 16.67 5.08 14.05
C GLN A 28 18.11 4.72 14.43
N GLY A 29 18.76 5.63 15.13
CA GLY A 29 20.08 5.48 15.74
C GLY A 29 20.46 6.78 16.45
N PRO A 30 21.04 6.75 17.66
CA PRO A 30 21.33 7.97 18.43
C PRO A 30 22.60 8.62 17.89
N SER A 31 22.49 9.32 16.76
CA SER A 31 23.39 10.42 16.37
C SER A 31 22.90 11.05 15.07
N LEU A 32 21.81 11.82 15.18
CA LEU A 32 21.71 13.04 14.37
C LEU A 32 22.78 14.00 14.90
N ALA A 33 24.02 13.77 14.49
CA ALA A 33 25.03 14.79 14.51
C ALA A 33 24.43 15.97 13.77
N ARG A 34 24.13 17.03 14.53
CA ARG A 34 23.64 18.32 14.08
C ARG A 34 24.54 18.79 12.93
N ARG A 35 24.16 18.50 11.68
CA ARG A 35 24.45 19.45 10.62
C ARG A 35 23.52 20.62 10.88
N GLY A 36 24.03 21.55 11.68
CA GLY A 36 23.35 22.80 11.98
C GLY A 36 22.93 23.43 10.67
N TYR A 37 21.62 23.48 10.46
CA TYR A 37 21.03 24.46 9.58
C TYR A 37 21.23 25.81 10.26
N ARG A 38 22.43 26.39 10.07
CA ARG A 38 22.71 27.77 10.44
C ARG A 38 22.09 28.65 9.36
N GLY A 39 21.13 29.49 9.77
CA GLY A 39 20.98 30.82 9.19
C GLY A 39 20.34 30.91 7.81
N GLY A 40 19.05 30.60 7.75
CA GLY A 40 18.12 31.32 6.88
C GLY A 40 16.79 31.38 7.64
N ALA A 41 16.24 32.57 7.88
CA ALA A 41 14.89 32.72 8.42
C ALA A 41 13.88 32.19 7.39
N GLY A 42 13.77 30.86 7.32
CA GLY A 42 12.96 30.16 6.33
C GLY A 42 11.49 30.31 6.70
N ARG A 43 10.69 30.85 5.76
CA ARG A 43 9.24 30.96 5.90
C ARG A 43 8.66 29.58 6.21
N LYS A 44 8.01 29.41 7.37
CA LYS A 44 7.27 28.20 7.72
C LYS A 44 5.78 28.39 7.44
N GLY A 45 5.13 27.34 6.99
CA GLY A 45 3.67 27.26 6.94
C GLY A 45 3.14 26.70 8.26
N LEU A 46 1.92 27.08 8.62
CA LEU A 46 1.19 26.51 9.75
C LEU A 46 -0.18 26.02 9.29
N VAL A 47 -0.56 24.79 9.63
CA VAL A 47 -1.91 24.24 9.39
C VAL A 47 -2.62 24.10 10.73
N LEU A 48 -3.77 24.75 10.90
CA LEU A 48 -4.58 24.75 12.12
C LEU A 48 -6.01 24.28 11.87
N GLY A 49 -6.57 23.47 12.77
CA GLY A 49 -7.92 22.94 12.67
C GLY A 49 -8.99 23.85 13.30
N VAL A 50 -10.17 23.89 12.68
CA VAL A 50 -11.39 24.49 13.24
C VAL A 50 -12.57 23.53 13.08
N TYR A 51 -13.36 23.35 14.13
CA TYR A 51 -14.56 22.52 14.09
C TYR A 51 -15.76 23.28 13.51
N ALA A 52 -16.71 22.52 12.97
CA ALA A 52 -18.00 23.07 12.55
C ALA A 52 -18.74 23.61 13.78
N LYS A 53 -19.39 24.76 13.61
CA LYS A 53 -20.18 25.42 14.65
C LYS A 53 -21.39 24.54 15.05
N GLU A 54 -21.48 24.17 16.32
CA GLU A 54 -22.69 23.57 16.89
C GLU A 54 -23.77 24.64 17.10
N LYS A 55 -25.06 24.25 17.08
CA LYS A 55 -26.18 25.21 17.15
C LYS A 55 -26.16 26.10 18.40
N GLU A 56 -25.59 25.62 19.49
CA GLU A 56 -25.53 26.31 20.79
C GLU A 56 -24.26 27.15 20.98
N GLU A 57 -23.28 27.03 20.09
CA GLU A 57 -22.02 27.77 20.20
C GLU A 57 -22.14 29.10 19.48
N ALA A 58 -21.67 30.20 20.10
CA ALA A 58 -21.70 31.52 19.45
C ALA A 58 -20.61 31.66 18.37
N VAL A 59 -19.47 30.97 18.54
CA VAL A 59 -18.21 31.18 17.81
C VAL A 59 -17.60 29.84 17.37
N PRO A 60 -16.93 29.74 16.20
CA PRO A 60 -16.22 28.53 15.79
C PRO A 60 -15.19 28.11 16.84
N GLN A 61 -15.18 26.83 17.21
CA GLN A 61 -14.18 26.27 18.12
C GLN A 61 -12.92 25.86 17.35
N PHE A 62 -11.79 26.43 17.73
CA PHE A 62 -10.50 25.92 17.26
C PHE A 62 -10.11 24.67 18.07
N THR A 63 -9.13 23.94 17.54
CA THR A 63 -8.36 22.96 18.32
C THR A 63 -7.56 23.66 19.42
N ASN A 64 -6.96 22.90 20.35
CA ASN A 64 -6.10 23.49 21.39
C ASN A 64 -4.91 24.28 20.78
N ALA A 65 -4.30 23.76 19.71
CA ALA A 65 -3.25 24.46 18.98
C ALA A 65 -3.77 25.76 18.33
N GLY A 66 -4.94 25.71 17.70
CA GLY A 66 -5.55 26.90 17.10
C GLY A 66 -5.94 27.97 18.14
N GLU A 67 -6.50 27.59 19.28
CA GLU A 67 -6.80 28.50 20.39
C GLU A 67 -5.52 29.13 20.98
N THR A 68 -4.46 28.33 21.12
CA THR A 68 -3.16 28.81 21.61
C THR A 68 -2.53 29.81 20.63
N PHE A 69 -2.60 29.52 19.33
CA PHE A 69 -2.11 30.41 18.30
C PHE A 69 -2.92 31.71 18.20
N ASP A 70 -4.26 31.63 18.28
CA ASP A 70 -5.13 32.82 18.29
C ASP A 70 -4.79 33.74 19.47
N ARG A 71 -4.54 33.17 20.67
CA ARG A 71 -4.07 33.93 21.83
C ARG A 71 -2.72 34.59 21.60
N LEU A 72 -1.77 33.87 20.98
CA LEU A 72 -0.45 34.40 20.64
C LEU A 72 -0.54 35.61 19.72
N VAL A 73 -1.49 35.62 18.78
CA VAL A 73 -1.73 36.75 17.87
C VAL A 73 -2.84 37.70 18.36
N SER A 74 -3.15 37.68 19.66
CA SER A 74 -4.11 38.59 20.32
C SER A 74 -5.51 38.58 19.70
N GLY A 75 -6.02 37.41 19.30
CA GLY A 75 -7.38 37.22 18.76
C GLY A 75 -7.53 37.51 17.26
N LYS A 76 -6.43 37.91 16.59
CA LYS A 76 -6.45 38.31 15.18
C LYS A 76 -6.84 37.17 14.23
N LEU A 77 -6.54 35.91 14.56
CA LEU A 77 -6.91 34.78 13.70
C LEU A 77 -8.43 34.64 13.64
N ARG A 78 -9.10 34.69 14.79
CA ARG A 78 -10.56 34.61 14.91
C ARG A 78 -11.27 35.81 14.26
N GLU A 79 -10.71 37.00 14.44
CA GLU A 79 -11.19 38.22 13.78
C GLU A 79 -11.18 38.06 12.25
N LEU A 80 -10.04 37.69 11.67
CA LEU A 80 -9.91 37.50 10.22
C LEU A 80 -10.76 36.33 9.70
N LEU A 81 -10.89 35.25 10.47
CA LEU A 81 -11.77 34.13 10.11
C LEU A 81 -13.24 34.58 10.02
N SER A 82 -13.68 35.47 10.91
CA SER A 82 -15.04 36.02 10.90
C SER A 82 -15.26 37.00 9.74
N ILE A 83 -14.29 37.86 9.45
CA ILE A 83 -14.35 38.81 8.32
C ILE A 83 -14.39 38.10 6.97
N SER A 84 -13.68 36.98 6.84
CA SER A 84 -13.53 36.25 5.59
C SER A 84 -14.75 35.42 5.15
N GLY A 85 -15.88 35.55 5.86
CA GLY A 85 -17.18 35.06 5.40
C GLY A 85 -17.61 33.74 6.05
N PRO A 86 -18.30 32.85 5.32
CA PRO A 86 -18.96 31.67 5.90
C PRO A 86 -18.02 30.75 6.68
N PRO A 87 -18.53 29.97 7.66
CA PRO A 87 -17.72 29.02 8.42
C PRO A 87 -17.14 27.91 7.52
N LEU A 88 -15.95 27.42 7.89
CA LEU A 88 -15.29 26.35 7.17
C LEU A 88 -15.97 25.00 7.43
N LYS A 89 -16.48 24.39 6.37
CA LYS A 89 -17.00 23.02 6.38
C LYS A 89 -15.85 22.00 6.31
N LYS A 90 -16.15 20.72 6.59
CA LYS A 90 -15.24 19.58 6.44
C LYS A 90 -14.41 19.67 5.15
N GLY A 91 -13.09 19.58 5.27
CA GLY A 91 -12.15 19.54 4.14
C GLY A 91 -12.00 20.85 3.36
N LYS A 92 -12.67 21.93 3.79
CA LYS A 92 -12.46 23.27 3.23
C LYS A 92 -11.36 23.98 3.98
N ILE A 93 -10.69 24.90 3.29
CA ILE A 93 -9.54 25.62 3.83
C ILE A 93 -9.71 27.13 3.66
N ARG A 94 -8.98 27.89 4.47
CA ARG A 94 -8.78 29.32 4.27
C ARG A 94 -7.35 29.71 4.64
N LEU A 95 -6.76 30.57 3.83
CA LEU A 95 -5.38 31.02 3.98
C LEU A 95 -5.35 32.45 4.53
N PHE A 96 -4.55 32.66 5.57
CA PHE A 96 -4.28 33.97 6.16
C PHE A 96 -2.79 34.26 6.11
N HIS A 97 -2.46 35.52 5.84
CA HIS A 97 -1.08 35.99 5.72
C HIS A 97 -0.73 37.00 6.81
N GLY A 98 0.54 37.04 7.20
CA GLY A 98 1.07 38.09 8.08
C GLY A 98 0.42 38.11 9.49
N LEU A 99 0.01 36.95 9.99
CA LEU A 99 -0.51 36.80 11.35
C LEU A 99 0.62 36.76 12.38
N HIS A 100 1.72 36.09 12.05
CA HIS A 100 2.90 35.95 12.92
C HIS A 100 4.18 35.97 12.09
N GLN A 101 5.28 36.49 12.64
CA GLN A 101 6.57 36.57 11.93
C GLN A 101 7.14 35.20 11.54
N ASP A 102 6.97 34.19 12.41
CA ASP A 102 7.47 32.84 12.16
C ASP A 102 6.59 32.03 11.22
N PHE A 103 5.32 32.44 11.07
CA PHE A 103 4.33 31.77 10.23
C PHE A 103 3.68 32.78 9.28
N PRO A 104 4.37 33.18 8.19
CA PRO A 104 3.84 34.15 7.22
C PRO A 104 2.56 33.67 6.51
N SER A 105 2.35 32.35 6.44
CA SER A 105 1.19 31.70 5.84
C SER A 105 0.58 30.71 6.84
N VAL A 106 -0.64 31.00 7.29
CA VAL A 106 -1.43 30.14 8.18
C VAL A 106 -2.65 29.65 7.42
N VAL A 107 -2.78 28.33 7.29
CA VAL A 107 -3.92 27.67 6.63
C VAL A 107 -4.83 27.09 7.70
N VAL A 108 -6.05 27.62 7.81
CA VAL A 108 -7.10 27.05 8.66
C VAL A 108 -7.87 26.00 7.87
N VAL A 109 -8.08 24.83 8.45
CA VAL A 109 -8.76 23.70 7.83
C VAL A 109 -10.00 23.29 8.62
N GLY A 110 -11.12 23.06 7.94
CA GLY A 110 -12.38 22.64 8.56
C GLY A 110 -12.38 21.14 8.88
N LEU A 111 -12.49 20.80 10.16
CA LEU A 111 -12.48 19.42 10.69
C LEU A 111 -13.87 18.76 10.70
N GLY A 112 -14.93 19.50 10.38
CA GLY A 112 -16.30 18.99 10.52
C GLY A 112 -16.75 18.96 11.97
N LYS A 113 -17.71 18.09 12.30
CA LYS A 113 -18.25 17.95 13.65
C LYS A 113 -17.18 17.44 14.61
N LYS A 114 -17.13 18.01 15.82
CA LYS A 114 -16.24 17.54 16.89
C LYS A 114 -16.80 16.24 17.48
N ALA A 115 -15.93 15.24 17.68
CA ALA A 115 -16.30 13.94 18.26
C ALA A 115 -17.42 13.22 17.48
N ALA A 116 -17.28 13.12 16.16
CA ALA A 116 -18.17 12.36 15.29
C ALA A 116 -18.09 10.84 15.55
N GLY A 117 -16.94 10.33 16.00
CA GLY A 117 -16.76 8.93 16.40
C GLY A 117 -16.80 7.93 15.24
N VAL A 118 -17.26 6.71 15.53
CA VAL A 118 -17.48 5.67 14.52
C VAL A 118 -18.83 5.90 13.85
N ASN A 119 -18.82 5.87 12.51
CA ASN A 119 -20.04 5.97 11.71
C ASN A 119 -20.44 4.57 11.25
N ASP A 120 -21.52 4.04 11.81
CA ASP A 120 -22.00 2.68 11.56
C ASP A 120 -22.52 2.47 10.12
N GLN A 121 -22.88 3.54 9.40
CA GLN A 121 -23.30 3.44 8.01
C GLN A 121 -22.10 3.35 7.06
N GLU A 122 -21.02 4.05 7.39
CA GLU A 122 -19.81 4.09 6.55
C GLU A 122 -18.73 3.07 6.95
N ASN A 123 -18.88 2.46 8.13
CA ASN A 123 -17.95 1.52 8.75
C ASN A 123 -16.52 2.06 8.86
N TRP A 124 -16.39 3.29 9.34
CA TRP A 124 -15.11 3.93 9.65
C TRP A 124 -15.20 4.87 10.84
N ASN A 125 -14.05 5.30 11.36
CA ASN A 125 -13.99 6.41 12.31
C ASN A 125 -13.98 7.75 11.54
N GLU A 126 -15.09 8.49 11.65
CA GLU A 126 -15.32 9.73 10.91
C GLU A 126 -14.41 10.87 11.37
N ASP A 127 -14.07 10.95 12.67
CA ASP A 127 -13.11 11.94 13.18
C ASP A 127 -11.75 11.79 12.49
N LYS A 128 -11.23 10.56 12.42
CA LYS A 128 -9.93 10.27 11.80
C LYS A 128 -9.94 10.60 10.30
N GLU A 129 -11.00 10.23 9.58
CA GLU A 129 -11.14 10.53 8.15
C GLU A 129 -11.25 12.03 7.87
N ASN A 130 -11.96 12.77 8.73
CA ASN A 130 -12.07 14.22 8.62
C ASN A 130 -10.71 14.90 8.82
N ILE A 131 -9.94 14.48 9.83
CA ILE A 131 -8.61 15.01 10.11
C ILE A 131 -7.66 14.73 8.94
N ARG A 132 -7.59 13.48 8.45
CA ARG A 132 -6.74 13.13 7.30
C ARG A 132 -7.05 14.01 6.09
N THR A 133 -8.34 14.15 5.77
CA THR A 133 -8.83 14.96 4.65
C THR A 133 -8.44 16.43 4.80
N ALA A 134 -8.77 17.04 5.94
CA ALA A 134 -8.55 18.45 6.19
C ALA A 134 -7.05 18.80 6.17
N VAL A 135 -6.22 18.00 6.85
CA VAL A 135 -4.77 18.21 6.90
C VAL A 135 -4.13 18.01 5.53
N ALA A 136 -4.54 17.00 4.76
CA ALA A 136 -4.03 16.78 3.41
C ALA A 136 -4.29 18.00 2.49
N VAL A 137 -5.51 18.54 2.51
CA VAL A 137 -5.85 19.74 1.71
C VAL A 137 -5.04 20.95 2.18
N GLY A 138 -4.91 21.15 3.51
CA GLY A 138 -4.10 22.23 4.08
C GLY A 138 -2.63 22.16 3.67
N CYS A 139 -2.01 20.97 3.78
CA CYS A 139 -0.61 20.77 3.39
C CYS A 139 -0.39 20.99 1.89
N ARG A 140 -1.34 20.57 1.03
CA ARG A 140 -1.27 20.86 -0.41
C ARG A 140 -1.31 22.35 -0.71
N GLN A 141 -2.14 23.12 0.01
CA GLN A 141 -2.15 24.58 -0.13
C GLN A 141 -0.80 25.19 0.26
N VAL A 142 -0.15 24.69 1.32
CA VAL A 142 1.19 25.14 1.71
C VAL A 142 2.24 24.79 0.65
N GLN A 143 2.14 23.61 0.03
CA GLN A 143 3.00 23.23 -1.10
C GLN A 143 2.81 24.12 -2.33
N ASP A 144 1.58 24.49 -2.65
CA ASP A 144 1.28 25.36 -3.80
C ASP A 144 1.73 26.81 -3.56
N LEU A 145 1.99 27.21 -2.30
CA LEU A 145 2.68 28.46 -1.93
C LEU A 145 4.21 28.35 -1.95
N GLU A 146 4.75 27.20 -2.36
CA GLU A 146 6.18 26.90 -2.41
C GLU A 146 6.91 27.01 -1.06
N VAL A 147 6.19 26.75 0.03
CA VAL A 147 6.75 26.77 1.38
C VAL A 147 7.37 25.41 1.71
N PRO A 148 8.68 25.33 2.02
CA PRO A 148 9.40 24.05 2.13
C PRO A 148 9.15 23.30 3.44
N CYS A 149 8.62 23.95 4.47
CA CYS A 149 8.37 23.36 5.79
C CYS A 149 7.00 23.78 6.32
N VAL A 150 6.23 22.82 6.83
CA VAL A 150 4.92 23.05 7.44
C VAL A 150 4.85 22.44 8.83
N GLU A 151 4.41 23.23 9.80
CA GLU A 151 3.99 22.72 11.12
C GLU A 151 2.49 22.43 11.09
N VAL A 152 2.10 21.28 11.63
CA VAL A 152 0.76 20.74 11.50
C VAL A 152 0.16 20.50 12.89
N ASP A 153 -1.00 21.09 13.12
CA ASP A 153 -1.84 20.86 14.28
C ASP A 153 -2.18 19.36 14.44
N PRO A 154 -2.03 18.77 15.65
CA PRO A 154 -2.45 17.40 15.92
C PRO A 154 -3.96 17.16 15.73
N CYS A 155 -4.80 18.20 15.71
CA CYS A 155 -6.24 18.14 15.47
C CYS A 155 -7.01 17.18 16.43
N GLY A 156 -6.46 16.91 17.62
CA GLY A 156 -6.99 15.93 18.57
C GLY A 156 -6.57 14.47 18.32
N ASP A 157 -5.98 14.17 17.15
CA ASP A 157 -5.45 12.85 16.80
C ASP A 157 -4.20 13.01 15.90
N ALA A 158 -3.03 13.06 16.55
CA ALA A 158 -1.78 13.33 15.86
C ALA A 158 -1.38 12.24 14.84
N GLN A 159 -1.83 10.99 15.04
CA GLN A 159 -1.62 9.91 14.06
C GLN A 159 -2.37 10.22 12.76
N SER A 160 -3.64 10.59 12.86
CA SER A 160 -4.50 10.89 11.69
C SER A 160 -4.06 12.18 10.99
N ALA A 161 -3.58 13.18 11.74
CA ALA A 161 -2.99 14.39 11.18
C ALA A 161 -1.71 14.09 10.38
N ALA A 162 -0.79 13.29 10.95
CA ALA A 162 0.41 12.86 10.25
C ALA A 162 0.08 12.05 8.98
N GLU A 163 -0.88 11.13 9.06
CA GLU A 163 -1.34 10.35 7.91
C GLU A 163 -1.85 11.27 6.79
N GLY A 164 -2.70 12.25 7.11
CA GLY A 164 -3.20 13.24 6.15
C GLY A 164 -2.08 14.05 5.50
N ALA A 165 -1.13 14.54 6.28
CA ALA A 165 -0.01 15.33 5.78
C ALA A 165 0.89 14.52 4.83
N VAL A 166 1.32 13.34 5.26
CA VAL A 166 2.29 12.51 4.53
C VAL A 166 1.67 11.86 3.29
N LEU A 167 0.43 11.35 3.37
CA LEU A 167 -0.28 10.79 2.21
C LEU A 167 -0.65 11.89 1.20
N GLY A 168 -1.09 13.06 1.70
CA GLY A 168 -1.58 14.17 0.91
C GLY A 168 -0.52 14.92 0.11
N LEU A 169 0.71 14.95 0.62
CA LEU A 169 1.87 15.58 -0.03
C LEU A 169 2.58 14.67 -1.03
N TYR A 170 2.41 13.35 -0.93
CA TYR A 170 3.10 12.39 -1.79
C TYR A 170 2.70 12.53 -3.26
N GLU A 171 3.71 12.53 -4.12
CA GLU A 171 3.59 12.45 -5.57
C GLU A 171 4.80 11.68 -6.13
N TYR A 172 4.55 10.69 -6.98
CA TYR A 172 5.61 10.09 -7.78
C TYR A 172 5.99 11.04 -8.92
N ASN A 173 7.18 11.63 -8.82
CA ASN A 173 7.67 12.59 -9.80
C ASN A 173 9.16 12.39 -10.14
N GLU A 174 9.73 11.23 -9.80
CA GLU A 174 11.16 10.95 -9.98
C GLU A 174 11.62 11.13 -11.43
N LEU A 175 10.76 10.74 -12.38
CA LEU A 175 11.00 10.81 -13.82
C LEU A 175 10.54 12.14 -14.47
N LYS A 176 10.05 13.10 -13.69
CA LYS A 176 9.63 14.43 -14.19
C LYS A 176 10.75 15.46 -14.02
N GLN A 177 10.93 16.35 -15.00
CA GLN A 177 11.83 17.50 -14.84
C GLN A 177 11.20 18.62 -13.99
N LYS A 178 9.95 18.99 -14.30
CA LYS A 178 9.18 19.94 -13.50
C LYS A 178 8.57 19.22 -12.30
N LYS A 179 9.00 19.59 -11.09
CA LYS A 179 8.53 19.01 -9.82
C LYS A 179 7.90 20.09 -8.96
N LYS A 180 6.91 19.70 -8.15
CA LYS A 180 6.45 20.52 -7.03
C LYS A 180 7.57 20.62 -5.97
N PRO A 181 7.61 21.71 -5.18
CA PRO A 181 8.58 21.82 -4.09
C PRO A 181 8.36 20.71 -3.07
N VAL A 182 9.47 20.20 -2.53
CA VAL A 182 9.44 19.20 -1.46
C VAL A 182 9.04 19.91 -0.16
N VAL A 183 7.97 19.44 0.46
CA VAL A 183 7.46 19.99 1.73
C VAL A 183 7.74 19.00 2.85
N THR A 184 8.42 19.46 3.89
CA THR A 184 8.62 18.69 5.13
C THR A 184 7.52 19.04 6.12
N ALA A 185 6.67 18.07 6.46
CA ALA A 185 5.64 18.24 7.49
C ALA A 185 6.15 17.81 8.87
N GLN A 186 5.91 18.63 9.89
CA GLN A 186 6.29 18.37 11.28
C GLN A 186 5.10 18.62 12.20
N LEU A 187 5.08 17.94 13.34
CA LEU A 187 4.10 18.21 14.39
C LEU A 187 4.27 19.64 14.91
N HIS A 188 3.17 20.38 15.03
CA HIS A 188 3.14 21.64 15.75
C HIS A 188 3.05 21.38 17.27
N GLY A 189 3.99 21.91 18.04
CA GLY A 189 4.13 21.63 19.46
C GLY A 189 4.81 20.28 19.77
N SER A 190 4.77 19.86 21.04
CA SER A 190 5.43 18.64 21.52
C SER A 190 4.47 17.49 21.85
N ASP A 191 3.18 17.79 22.03
CA ASP A 191 2.19 16.85 22.54
C ASP A 191 1.73 15.89 21.45
N GLY A 192 1.77 14.58 21.73
CA GLY A 192 1.39 13.55 20.76
C GLY A 192 2.50 13.15 19.78
N LYS A 193 3.77 13.45 20.10
CA LYS A 193 4.94 13.10 19.26
C LYS A 193 4.99 11.62 18.85
N GLU A 194 4.73 10.68 19.77
CA GLU A 194 4.71 9.25 19.45
C GLU A 194 3.60 8.87 18.47
N ALA A 195 2.39 9.40 18.69
CA ALA A 195 1.26 9.19 17.79
C ALA A 195 1.51 9.80 16.40
N TRP A 196 2.09 11.00 16.33
CA TRP A 196 2.53 11.60 15.07
C TRP A 196 3.52 10.69 14.33
N GLN A 197 4.58 10.23 15.01
CA GLN A 197 5.57 9.33 14.38
C GLN A 197 4.96 8.01 13.93
N LYS A 198 4.01 7.45 14.70
CA LYS A 198 3.23 6.28 14.26
C LYS A 198 2.46 6.57 12.97
N GLY A 199 1.80 7.73 12.87
CA GLY A 199 1.08 8.12 11.66
C GLY A 199 1.98 8.35 10.45
N VAL A 200 3.17 8.93 10.67
CA VAL A 200 4.22 9.03 9.64
C VAL A 200 4.60 7.64 9.14
N MET A 201 4.92 6.69 10.02
CA MET A 201 5.31 5.33 9.62
C MET A 201 4.19 4.60 8.84
N PHE A 202 2.93 4.73 9.27
CA PHE A 202 1.78 4.15 8.56
C PHE A 202 1.64 4.74 7.14
N ALA A 203 1.75 6.06 7.01
CA ALA A 203 1.63 6.73 5.73
C ALA A 203 2.83 6.49 4.80
N GLU A 204 4.05 6.44 5.34
CA GLU A 204 5.26 6.10 4.58
C GLU A 204 5.21 4.65 4.08
N GLY A 205 4.68 3.72 4.88
CA GLY A 205 4.40 2.36 4.44
C GLY A 205 3.46 2.31 3.23
N GLN A 206 2.34 3.02 3.29
CA GLN A 206 1.43 3.10 2.14
C GLN A 206 2.09 3.81 0.94
N ASN A 207 2.87 4.86 1.16
CA ASN A 207 3.60 5.55 0.09
C ASN A 207 4.70 4.69 -0.55
N LEU A 208 5.29 3.74 0.18
CA LEU A 208 6.19 2.72 -0.40
C LEU A 208 5.42 1.80 -1.34
N ALA A 209 4.22 1.34 -0.95
CA ALA A 209 3.38 0.55 -1.85
C ALA A 209 2.99 1.37 -3.10
N ARG A 210 2.60 2.64 -2.93
CA ARG A 210 2.30 3.56 -4.05
C ARG A 210 3.50 3.74 -4.97
N TYR A 211 4.70 3.89 -4.42
CA TYR A 211 5.93 4.03 -5.19
C TYR A 211 6.17 2.82 -6.11
N LEU A 212 6.08 1.62 -5.53
CA LEU A 212 6.32 0.37 -6.25
C LEU A 212 5.27 0.15 -7.35
N MET A 213 4.02 0.54 -7.10
CA MET A 213 2.91 0.41 -8.06
C MET A 213 2.91 1.49 -9.15
N GLU A 214 3.34 2.71 -8.83
CA GLU A 214 3.29 3.85 -9.76
C GLU A 214 4.46 3.87 -10.73
N ALA A 215 5.64 3.45 -10.25
CA ALA A 215 6.83 3.39 -11.07
C ALA A 215 6.63 2.43 -12.27
N PRO A 216 7.15 2.77 -13.45
CA PRO A 216 6.92 1.98 -14.65
C PRO A 216 7.62 0.62 -14.56
N ALA A 217 7.02 -0.41 -15.16
CA ALA A 217 7.46 -1.80 -15.02
C ALA A 217 8.90 -2.07 -15.49
N ASN A 218 9.38 -1.33 -16.49
CA ASN A 218 10.78 -1.41 -16.93
C ASN A 218 11.79 -0.83 -15.91
N TYR A 219 11.32 -0.13 -14.88
CA TYR A 219 12.12 0.31 -13.72
C TYR A 219 11.86 -0.57 -12.49
N ILE A 220 10.64 -1.09 -12.31
CA ILE A 220 10.29 -2.03 -11.24
C ILE A 220 10.07 -3.42 -11.82
N THR A 221 11.17 -4.06 -12.23
CA THR A 221 11.17 -5.47 -12.64
C THR A 221 11.07 -6.39 -11.40
N PRO A 222 10.87 -7.72 -11.56
CA PRO A 222 10.81 -8.67 -10.44
C PRO A 222 12.01 -8.57 -9.50
N MET A 223 13.24 -8.55 -10.04
CA MET A 223 14.45 -8.37 -9.26
C MET A 223 14.47 -6.99 -8.59
N LYS A 224 14.12 -5.93 -9.32
CA LYS A 224 14.21 -4.58 -8.77
C LYS A 224 13.23 -4.34 -7.64
N PHE A 225 12.01 -4.86 -7.74
CA PHE A 225 11.02 -4.87 -6.66
C PHE A 225 11.62 -5.52 -5.40
N ALA A 226 12.22 -6.71 -5.55
CA ALA A 226 12.79 -7.46 -4.44
C ALA A 226 13.96 -6.70 -3.76
N GLU A 227 14.86 -6.10 -4.54
CA GLU A 227 15.96 -5.27 -4.03
C GLU A 227 15.48 -4.05 -3.25
N VAL A 228 14.44 -3.34 -3.74
CA VAL A 228 13.89 -2.17 -3.06
C VAL A 228 13.31 -2.55 -1.70
N ILE A 229 12.56 -3.65 -1.63
CA ILE A 229 12.00 -4.16 -0.38
C ILE A 229 13.11 -4.62 0.57
N GLU A 230 14.11 -5.35 0.07
CA GLU A 230 15.25 -5.79 0.88
C GLU A 230 15.99 -4.61 1.49
N GLN A 231 16.31 -3.60 0.68
CA GLN A 231 16.98 -2.38 1.14
C GLN A 231 16.15 -1.67 2.22
N LYS A 232 14.83 -1.59 2.03
CA LYS A 232 13.94 -0.93 2.99
C LYS A 232 13.88 -1.69 4.31
N LEU A 233 13.68 -3.00 4.29
CA LEU A 233 13.65 -3.83 5.50
C LEU A 233 14.95 -3.72 6.30
N ARG A 234 16.11 -3.90 5.65
CA ARG A 234 17.42 -3.81 6.30
C ARG A 234 17.72 -2.42 6.88
N SER A 235 17.05 -1.38 6.38
CA SER A 235 17.23 -0.01 6.89
C SER A 235 16.42 0.29 8.15
N VAL A 236 15.39 -0.50 8.46
CA VAL A 236 14.46 -0.23 9.57
C VAL A 236 14.61 -1.20 10.74
N ASN A 237 15.08 -2.43 10.50
CA ASN A 237 15.21 -3.43 11.56
C ASN A 237 16.31 -4.45 11.22
N SER A 238 17.08 -4.90 12.22
CA SER A 238 18.10 -5.95 12.07
C SER A 238 17.55 -7.37 12.16
N ASN A 239 16.36 -7.57 12.71
CA ASN A 239 15.71 -8.87 12.91
C ASN A 239 14.93 -9.32 11.66
N VAL A 240 15.41 -8.93 10.48
CA VAL A 240 14.81 -9.28 9.19
C VAL A 240 15.79 -10.11 8.38
N LYS A 241 15.28 -11.16 7.75
CA LYS A 241 16.02 -11.98 6.79
C LYS A 241 15.27 -11.95 5.48
N VAL A 242 15.98 -11.66 4.39
CA VAL A 242 15.39 -11.58 3.05
C VAL A 242 16.07 -12.60 2.15
N HIS A 243 15.24 -13.37 1.45
CA HIS A 243 15.63 -14.38 0.50
C HIS A 243 15.03 -14.02 -0.87
N ILE A 244 15.87 -13.58 -1.80
CA ILE A 244 15.48 -13.39 -3.19
C ILE A 244 15.78 -14.70 -3.92
N ARG A 245 14.77 -15.56 -4.07
CA ARG A 245 14.93 -16.89 -4.65
C ARG A 245 14.95 -16.81 -6.17
N SER A 246 15.94 -17.44 -6.79
CA SER A 246 16.11 -17.47 -8.25
C SER A 246 15.16 -18.47 -8.92
N LYS A 247 15.09 -18.43 -10.26
CA LYS A 247 14.38 -19.41 -11.07
C LYS A 247 14.75 -20.87 -10.75
N ALA A 248 16.03 -21.16 -10.53
CA ALA A 248 16.48 -22.52 -10.18
C ALA A 248 15.83 -23.02 -8.88
N TRP A 249 15.75 -22.16 -7.85
CA TRP A 249 15.04 -22.50 -6.62
C TRP A 249 13.53 -22.71 -6.86
N ILE A 250 12.92 -21.90 -7.73
CA ILE A 250 11.49 -22.04 -8.07
C ILE A 250 11.22 -23.40 -8.74
N GLU A 251 12.12 -23.84 -9.63
CA GLU A 251 12.11 -25.16 -10.27
C GLU A 251 12.29 -26.29 -9.25
N GLU A 252 13.27 -26.18 -8.34
CA GLU A 252 13.48 -27.13 -7.23
C GLU A 252 12.25 -27.26 -6.33
N GLN A 253 11.52 -26.16 -6.11
CA GLN A 253 10.28 -26.15 -5.33
C GLN A 253 9.05 -26.68 -6.07
N GLN A 254 9.21 -27.07 -7.34
CA GLN A 254 8.15 -27.60 -8.22
C GLN A 254 6.97 -26.65 -8.38
N MET A 255 7.24 -25.33 -8.45
CA MET A 255 6.22 -24.29 -8.63
C MET A 255 5.83 -24.15 -10.11
N GLY A 256 5.27 -25.21 -10.69
CA GLY A 256 4.99 -25.29 -12.12
C GLY A 256 3.91 -24.32 -12.60
N ALA A 257 2.94 -23.95 -11.75
CA ALA A 257 1.91 -22.97 -12.11
C ALA A 257 2.51 -21.57 -12.23
N PHE A 258 3.37 -21.16 -11.29
CA PHE A 258 4.11 -19.90 -11.34
C PHE A 258 5.08 -19.85 -12.52
N LEU A 259 5.90 -20.89 -12.73
CA LEU A 259 6.85 -20.96 -13.85
C LEU A 259 6.16 -20.87 -15.21
N SER A 260 4.93 -21.39 -15.32
CA SER A 260 4.15 -21.33 -16.55
C SER A 260 3.79 -19.90 -16.96
N VAL A 261 3.60 -19.00 -16.00
CA VAL A 261 3.34 -17.58 -16.27
C VAL A 261 4.64 -16.90 -16.70
N ALA A 262 5.69 -17.07 -15.90
CA ALA A 262 6.96 -16.36 -16.08
C ALA A 262 7.68 -16.68 -17.40
N LYS A 263 7.55 -17.90 -17.93
CA LYS A 263 8.27 -18.34 -19.16
C LYS A 263 7.94 -17.52 -20.41
N GLY A 264 6.85 -16.74 -20.39
CA GLY A 264 6.44 -15.87 -21.48
C GLY A 264 7.35 -14.66 -21.66
N SER A 265 7.93 -14.13 -20.59
CA SER A 265 8.85 -12.98 -20.63
C SER A 265 10.32 -13.41 -20.72
N ASP A 266 11.18 -12.50 -21.17
CA ASP A 266 12.64 -12.60 -21.02
C ASP A 266 13.13 -12.07 -19.66
N GLU A 267 12.30 -11.33 -18.93
CA GLU A 267 12.62 -10.86 -17.58
C GLU A 267 12.60 -12.03 -16.57
N PRO A 268 13.70 -12.29 -15.84
CA PRO A 268 13.77 -13.45 -14.95
C PRO A 268 12.79 -13.36 -13.77
N PRO A 269 12.06 -14.45 -13.45
CA PRO A 269 11.23 -14.49 -12.26
C PRO A 269 12.08 -14.60 -10.99
N VAL A 270 11.55 -14.05 -9.90
CA VAL A 270 12.08 -14.26 -8.55
C VAL A 270 10.94 -14.61 -7.61
N PHE A 271 11.24 -15.35 -6.54
CA PHE A 271 10.31 -15.55 -5.44
C PHE A 271 10.89 -14.86 -4.21
N LEU A 272 10.28 -13.76 -3.80
CA LEU A 272 10.72 -12.99 -2.63
C LEU A 272 10.14 -13.61 -1.36
N GLU A 273 11.01 -13.98 -0.44
CA GLU A 273 10.67 -14.55 0.86
C GLU A 273 11.30 -13.69 1.97
N ILE A 274 10.47 -13.15 2.84
CA ILE A 274 10.86 -12.23 3.93
C ILE A 274 10.52 -12.89 5.25
N HIS A 275 11.45 -12.83 6.20
CA HIS A 275 11.23 -13.23 7.58
C HIS A 275 11.44 -12.00 8.48
N TYR A 276 10.43 -11.64 9.25
CA TYR A 276 10.55 -10.68 10.35
C TYR A 276 10.33 -11.43 11.66
N SER A 277 11.37 -11.49 12.49
CA SER A 277 11.35 -12.17 13.79
C SER A 277 11.14 -11.14 14.89
N GLY A 278 9.90 -10.69 15.04
CA GLY A 278 9.51 -9.70 16.04
C GLY A 278 9.06 -10.29 17.38
N SER A 279 8.64 -11.56 17.43
CA SER A 279 8.26 -12.18 18.70
C SER A 279 9.49 -12.41 19.59
N ALA A 280 9.28 -12.33 20.91
CA ALA A 280 10.27 -12.75 21.89
C ALA A 280 10.56 -14.26 21.81
N ASN A 281 9.60 -15.06 21.34
CA ASN A 281 9.76 -16.49 21.10
C ASN A 281 9.85 -16.76 19.59
N ALA A 282 11.02 -17.22 19.15
CA ALA A 282 11.28 -17.54 17.75
C ALA A 282 10.38 -18.67 17.19
N ASN A 283 9.81 -19.50 18.07
CA ASN A 283 8.95 -20.62 17.68
C ASN A 283 7.47 -20.26 17.59
N ASP A 284 7.06 -19.03 17.93
CA ASP A 284 5.67 -18.62 17.79
C ASP A 284 5.23 -18.68 16.32
N SER A 285 4.08 -19.30 16.08
CA SER A 285 3.49 -19.42 14.74
C SER A 285 3.38 -18.06 14.05
N PRO A 286 3.97 -17.89 12.86
CA PRO A 286 3.98 -16.60 12.20
C PRO A 286 2.62 -16.26 11.60
N LEU A 287 2.39 -14.96 11.39
CA LEU A 287 1.45 -14.48 10.40
C LEU A 287 2.13 -14.57 9.02
N VAL A 288 1.50 -15.23 8.05
CA VAL A 288 2.03 -15.30 6.69
C VAL A 288 1.24 -14.38 5.78
N PHE A 289 1.92 -13.43 5.14
CA PHE A 289 1.38 -12.63 4.06
C PHE A 289 1.85 -13.13 2.70
N VAL A 290 0.94 -13.18 1.72
CA VAL A 290 1.26 -13.56 0.33
C VAL A 290 0.79 -12.48 -0.64
N GLY A 291 1.62 -12.04 -1.58
CA GLY A 291 1.26 -10.98 -2.52
C GLY A 291 1.43 -11.39 -3.97
N LYS A 292 0.40 -11.18 -4.80
CA LYS A 292 0.53 -11.28 -6.28
C LYS A 292 1.55 -10.24 -6.76
N GLY A 293 2.58 -10.70 -7.47
CA GLY A 293 3.71 -9.88 -7.91
C GLY A 293 3.90 -9.82 -9.44
N VAL A 294 2.83 -9.59 -10.21
CA VAL A 294 2.97 -9.46 -11.67
C VAL A 294 3.41 -8.03 -11.99
N THR A 295 4.70 -7.84 -12.29
CA THR A 295 5.30 -6.50 -12.50
C THR A 295 4.80 -5.80 -13.76
N PHE A 296 4.36 -6.57 -14.76
CA PHE A 296 3.56 -6.09 -15.86
C PHE A 296 2.67 -7.21 -16.38
N ASP A 297 1.39 -6.91 -16.59
CA ASP A 297 0.42 -7.86 -17.11
C ASP A 297 -0.16 -7.40 -18.44
N SER A 298 0.31 -7.98 -19.54
CA SER A 298 -0.30 -7.77 -20.85
C SER A 298 -1.48 -8.71 -21.11
N GLY A 299 -1.71 -9.68 -20.23
CA GLY A 299 -2.60 -10.83 -20.39
C GLY A 299 -2.00 -12.03 -21.12
N GLY A 300 -0.74 -11.97 -21.56
CA GLY A 300 -0.12 -13.03 -22.34
C GLY A 300 -0.77 -13.22 -23.72
N ILE A 301 -1.05 -14.46 -24.11
CA ILE A 301 -1.71 -14.78 -25.40
C ILE A 301 -3.17 -14.33 -25.41
N SER A 302 -3.87 -14.41 -24.27
CA SER A 302 -5.16 -13.77 -24.01
C SER A 302 -4.98 -12.26 -23.80
N LEU A 303 -4.43 -11.58 -24.81
CA LEU A 303 -3.96 -10.21 -24.77
C LEU A 303 -5.04 -9.21 -24.34
N LYS A 304 -4.73 -8.33 -23.38
CA LYS A 304 -5.60 -7.23 -22.98
C LYS A 304 -5.76 -6.19 -24.10
N PRO A 305 -6.87 -5.43 -24.12
CA PRO A 305 -6.99 -4.25 -24.97
C PRO A 305 -5.92 -3.19 -24.63
N SER A 306 -5.51 -2.40 -25.63
CA SER A 306 -4.52 -1.32 -25.44
C SER A 306 -4.97 -0.23 -24.45
N SER A 307 -6.27 0.05 -24.41
CA SER A 307 -6.85 1.09 -23.56
C SER A 307 -6.66 0.76 -22.07
N GLY A 308 -5.91 1.60 -21.35
CA GLY A 308 -5.66 1.45 -19.91
C GLY A 308 -4.65 0.36 -19.54
N MET A 309 -4.02 -0.30 -20.52
CA MET A 309 -3.01 -1.34 -20.26
C MET A 309 -1.80 -0.80 -19.49
N ASP A 310 -1.50 0.50 -19.59
CA ASP A 310 -0.40 1.12 -18.83
C ASP A 310 -0.57 0.96 -17.31
N ALA A 311 -1.81 0.87 -16.82
CA ALA A 311 -2.11 0.68 -15.41
C ALA A 311 -1.66 -0.70 -14.89
N MET A 312 -1.43 -1.68 -15.78
CA MET A 312 -0.98 -3.03 -15.43
C MET A 312 0.47 -3.09 -14.91
N ARG A 313 1.19 -1.96 -14.91
CA ARG A 313 2.42 -1.80 -14.10
C ARG A 313 2.18 -1.99 -12.60
N ALA A 314 0.94 -1.78 -12.14
CA ALA A 314 0.54 -1.94 -10.75
C ALA A 314 -0.05 -3.31 -10.44
N ASP A 315 0.06 -4.29 -11.35
CA ASP A 315 -0.46 -5.65 -11.13
C ASP A 315 0.38 -6.50 -10.15
N MET A 316 1.38 -5.86 -9.58
CA MET A 316 2.19 -6.27 -8.44
C MET A 316 1.71 -5.61 -7.12
N GLY A 317 0.54 -4.96 -7.12
CA GLY A 317 -0.01 -4.24 -5.97
C GLY A 317 -0.25 -5.14 -4.75
N GLY A 318 -0.55 -6.42 -4.99
CA GLY A 318 -0.63 -7.43 -3.94
C GLY A 318 0.69 -7.59 -3.19
N ALA A 319 1.79 -7.78 -3.92
CA ALA A 319 3.15 -7.84 -3.37
C ALA A 319 3.54 -6.50 -2.72
N ALA A 320 3.25 -5.37 -3.36
CA ALA A 320 3.57 -4.04 -2.85
C ALA A 320 2.97 -3.77 -1.47
N THR A 321 1.68 -4.06 -1.31
CA THR A 321 0.92 -3.79 -0.08
C THR A 321 1.37 -4.68 1.07
N VAL A 322 1.51 -6.00 0.85
CA VAL A 322 1.96 -6.91 1.90
C VAL A 322 3.41 -6.67 2.31
N CYS A 323 4.31 -6.45 1.36
CA CYS A 323 5.71 -6.20 1.67
C CYS A 323 5.90 -4.87 2.40
N SER A 324 5.16 -3.83 1.99
CA SER A 324 5.19 -2.54 2.69
C SER A 324 4.57 -2.60 4.09
N ALA A 325 3.55 -3.44 4.29
CA ALA A 325 3.00 -3.71 5.61
C ALA A 325 4.03 -4.37 6.53
N ILE A 326 4.82 -5.32 6.01
CA ILE A 326 5.91 -5.97 6.76
C ILE A 326 7.03 -4.97 7.10
N VAL A 327 7.45 -4.14 6.14
CA VAL A 327 8.41 -3.04 6.39
C VAL A 327 7.92 -2.15 7.54
N THR A 328 6.65 -1.78 7.52
CA THR A 328 6.05 -0.91 8.55
C THR A 328 5.94 -1.64 9.90
N ALA A 329 5.55 -2.91 9.91
CA ALA A 329 5.51 -3.73 11.12
C ALA A 329 6.90 -3.88 11.77
N ALA A 330 7.95 -4.09 10.96
CA ALA A 330 9.32 -4.18 11.44
C ALA A 330 9.83 -2.84 11.99
N ALA A 331 9.49 -1.73 11.34
CA ALA A 331 9.81 -0.39 11.83
C ALA A 331 9.11 -0.03 13.16
N LEU A 332 7.87 -0.50 13.33
CA LEU A 332 7.12 -0.36 14.58
C LEU A 332 7.60 -1.33 15.67
N ASN A 333 8.54 -2.23 15.36
CA ASN A 333 8.98 -3.30 16.25
C ASN A 333 7.81 -4.11 16.80
N LEU A 334 6.83 -4.47 15.95
CA LEU A 334 5.67 -5.23 16.40
C LEU A 334 6.10 -6.59 16.97
N PRO A 335 5.59 -7.01 18.13
CA PRO A 335 6.04 -8.22 18.82
C PRO A 335 5.38 -9.50 18.27
N LEU A 336 5.50 -9.75 16.96
CA LEU A 336 5.05 -10.99 16.32
C LEU A 336 6.00 -11.43 15.20
N ASN A 337 6.01 -12.73 14.89
CA ASN A 337 6.71 -13.26 13.73
C ASN A 337 5.86 -13.07 12.47
N ILE A 338 6.45 -12.55 11.40
CA ILE A 338 5.77 -12.37 10.11
C ILE A 338 6.63 -12.94 8.98
N ILE A 339 6.00 -13.74 8.12
CA ILE A 339 6.59 -14.20 6.85
C ILE A 339 5.90 -13.48 5.70
N GLY A 340 6.67 -12.96 4.75
CA GLY A 340 6.18 -12.38 3.51
C GLY A 340 6.59 -13.21 2.31
N LEU A 341 5.65 -13.53 1.42
CA LEU A 341 5.89 -14.29 0.20
C LEU A 341 5.37 -13.52 -1.00
N ALA A 342 6.21 -13.28 -2.00
CA ALA A 342 5.82 -12.63 -3.25
C ALA A 342 6.45 -13.33 -4.47
N PRO A 343 5.72 -14.22 -5.16
CA PRO A 343 6.09 -14.65 -6.50
C PRO A 343 6.05 -13.47 -7.48
N LEU A 344 7.18 -13.15 -8.09
CA LEU A 344 7.36 -11.98 -8.95
C LEU A 344 7.77 -12.39 -10.37
N CYS A 345 7.03 -11.93 -11.37
CA CYS A 345 7.33 -12.14 -12.80
C CYS A 345 6.60 -11.08 -13.67
N GLU A 346 6.72 -11.20 -14.99
CA GLU A 346 5.84 -10.54 -15.95
C GLU A 346 4.95 -11.57 -16.64
N ASN A 347 3.79 -11.14 -17.14
CA ASN A 347 2.92 -11.94 -18.01
C ASN A 347 2.92 -11.35 -19.43
N MET A 348 3.64 -12.00 -20.33
CA MET A 348 3.94 -11.49 -21.68
C MET A 348 3.64 -12.51 -22.78
N PRO A 349 3.14 -12.09 -23.96
CA PRO A 349 3.06 -12.95 -25.13
C PRO A 349 4.45 -13.19 -25.72
N SER A 350 4.74 -14.44 -26.02
CA SER A 350 5.92 -14.84 -26.79
C SER A 350 5.71 -16.25 -27.34
N SER A 351 6.67 -16.75 -28.12
CA SER A 351 6.66 -18.15 -28.61
C SER A 351 6.76 -19.20 -27.49
N ARG A 352 7.09 -18.80 -26.25
CA ARG A 352 7.22 -19.68 -25.08
C ARG A 352 6.11 -19.48 -24.04
N ALA A 353 5.20 -18.52 -24.26
CA ALA A 353 4.15 -18.18 -23.32
C ALA A 353 3.16 -19.33 -23.10
N ASN A 354 2.38 -19.25 -22.01
CA ASN A 354 1.22 -20.11 -21.84
C ASN A 354 0.27 -19.96 -23.02
N LYS A 355 -0.36 -21.07 -23.42
CA LYS A 355 -1.39 -21.12 -24.45
C LYS A 355 -2.72 -21.49 -23.79
N PRO A 356 -3.84 -20.88 -24.18
CA PRO A 356 -5.16 -21.34 -23.79
C PRO A 356 -5.31 -22.86 -24.02
N GLY A 357 -5.70 -23.59 -22.98
CA GLY A 357 -5.83 -25.05 -22.96
C GLY A 357 -4.60 -25.82 -22.46
N ASP A 358 -3.45 -25.15 -22.20
CA ASP A 358 -2.31 -25.79 -21.55
C ASP A 358 -2.72 -26.32 -20.16
N VAL A 359 -2.23 -27.50 -19.78
CA VAL A 359 -2.37 -28.03 -18.41
C VAL A 359 -1.03 -27.92 -17.69
N VAL A 360 -1.04 -27.32 -16.51
CA VAL A 360 0.15 -27.11 -15.67
C VAL A 360 -0.03 -27.79 -14.32
N ARG A 361 1.06 -28.17 -13.67
CA ARG A 361 1.03 -28.81 -12.35
C ARG A 361 1.51 -27.83 -11.27
N ALA A 362 0.67 -27.60 -10.27
CA ALA A 362 1.02 -26.80 -9.09
C ALA A 362 1.88 -27.59 -8.11
N LYS A 363 2.46 -26.89 -7.12
CA LYS A 363 3.33 -27.44 -6.08
C LYS A 363 2.69 -28.56 -5.25
N ASN A 364 1.40 -28.47 -4.96
CA ASN A 364 0.66 -29.53 -4.25
C ASN A 364 0.30 -30.73 -5.14
N GLY A 365 0.66 -30.68 -6.42
CA GLY A 365 0.44 -31.72 -7.38
C GLY A 365 -0.89 -31.68 -8.13
N LYS A 366 -1.81 -30.76 -7.78
CA LYS A 366 -3.03 -30.51 -8.56
C LYS A 366 -2.66 -29.99 -9.95
N THR A 367 -3.42 -30.43 -10.94
CA THR A 367 -3.34 -29.98 -12.32
C THR A 367 -4.32 -28.84 -12.57
N ILE A 368 -3.90 -27.84 -13.35
CA ILE A 368 -4.68 -26.65 -13.68
C ILE A 368 -4.78 -26.54 -15.20
N GLN A 369 -6.00 -26.52 -15.73
CA GLN A 369 -6.26 -26.12 -17.12
C GLN A 369 -6.21 -24.59 -17.22
N VAL A 370 -5.29 -24.08 -18.04
CA VAL A 370 -5.08 -22.65 -18.27
C VAL A 370 -5.89 -22.23 -19.50
N ASP A 371 -7.17 -21.94 -19.33
CA ASP A 371 -8.07 -21.54 -20.44
C ASP A 371 -7.94 -20.06 -20.80
N ASN A 372 -7.55 -19.22 -19.85
CA ASN A 372 -7.29 -17.80 -20.09
C ASN A 372 -5.95 -17.39 -19.47
N THR A 373 -5.00 -16.92 -20.28
CA THR A 373 -3.67 -16.54 -19.79
C THR A 373 -3.64 -15.20 -19.07
N ASP A 374 -4.75 -14.44 -19.11
CA ASP A 374 -5.01 -13.22 -18.33
C ASP A 374 -5.61 -13.52 -16.94
N ALA A 375 -5.73 -14.80 -16.60
CA ALA A 375 -6.04 -15.28 -15.26
C ALA A 375 -4.78 -15.91 -14.64
N GLU A 376 -3.64 -15.23 -14.78
CA GLU A 376 -2.31 -15.64 -14.35
C GLU A 376 -2.09 -15.46 -12.84
N GLY A 377 -2.67 -14.42 -12.25
CA GLY A 377 -2.44 -14.06 -10.85
C GLY A 377 -2.79 -15.19 -9.89
N ARG A 378 -3.84 -15.95 -10.20
CA ARG A 378 -4.23 -17.11 -9.39
C ARG A 378 -3.29 -18.31 -9.57
N LEU A 379 -2.61 -18.44 -10.72
CA LEU A 379 -1.65 -19.51 -10.99
C LEU A 379 -0.40 -19.36 -10.11
N LEU A 380 0.19 -18.17 -10.09
CA LEU A 380 1.37 -17.91 -9.24
C LEU A 380 1.03 -17.89 -7.74
N LEU A 381 -0.18 -17.44 -7.39
CA LEU A 381 -0.67 -17.55 -6.01
C LEU A 381 -0.93 -18.99 -5.57
N ALA A 382 -1.34 -19.89 -6.46
CA ALA A 382 -1.53 -21.31 -6.11
C ALA A 382 -0.26 -21.92 -5.52
N ASP A 383 0.88 -21.72 -6.19
CA ASP A 383 2.17 -22.23 -5.71
C ASP A 383 2.66 -21.52 -4.44
N ALA A 384 2.46 -20.20 -4.34
CA ALA A 384 2.84 -19.43 -3.16
C ALA A 384 2.00 -19.80 -1.93
N LEU A 385 0.69 -20.02 -2.10
CA LEU A 385 -0.21 -20.50 -1.05
C LEU A 385 0.15 -21.91 -0.61
N CYS A 386 0.49 -22.81 -1.54
CA CYS A 386 1.02 -24.14 -1.18
C CYS A 386 2.29 -24.00 -0.33
N TYR A 387 3.23 -23.15 -0.74
CA TYR A 387 4.48 -22.93 -0.02
C TYR A 387 4.27 -22.29 1.37
N ALA A 388 3.26 -21.42 1.52
CA ALA A 388 2.91 -20.80 2.79
C ALA A 388 2.59 -21.80 3.91
N HIS A 389 2.09 -23.00 3.58
CA HIS A 389 1.75 -24.03 4.57
C HIS A 389 2.98 -24.65 5.23
N ASN A 390 4.18 -24.50 4.65
CA ASN A 390 5.44 -24.98 5.26
C ASN A 390 5.80 -24.26 6.56
N PHE A 391 5.17 -23.12 6.86
CA PHE A 391 5.50 -22.27 8.00
C PHE A 391 4.58 -22.47 9.22
N ASN A 392 3.62 -23.41 9.18
CA ASN A 392 2.66 -23.64 10.28
C ASN A 392 2.04 -22.33 10.81
N ALA A 393 1.52 -21.53 9.88
CA ALA A 393 1.08 -20.18 10.13
C ALA A 393 -0.12 -20.10 11.09
N ARG A 394 -0.14 -19.08 11.97
CA ARG A 394 -1.33 -18.72 12.76
C ARG A 394 -2.48 -18.31 11.84
N ALA A 395 -2.13 -17.58 10.77
CA ALA A 395 -3.05 -17.16 9.71
C ALA A 395 -2.28 -16.90 8.42
N ILE A 396 -2.96 -17.11 7.29
CA ILE A 396 -2.47 -16.79 5.94
C ILE A 396 -3.36 -15.69 5.36
N VAL A 397 -2.78 -14.55 4.96
CA VAL A 397 -3.52 -13.47 4.31
C VAL A 397 -2.85 -13.16 2.98
N ASN A 398 -3.57 -13.33 1.87
CA ASN A 398 -3.04 -12.98 0.55
C ASN A 398 -3.75 -11.76 -0.05
N ALA A 399 -2.99 -10.89 -0.73
CA ALA A 399 -3.51 -9.74 -1.45
C ALA A 399 -3.17 -9.79 -2.94
N ALA A 400 -4.10 -9.39 -3.80
CA ALA A 400 -3.88 -9.38 -5.24
C ALA A 400 -4.81 -8.42 -5.97
N THR A 401 -4.28 -7.72 -6.97
CA THR A 401 -5.05 -7.08 -8.05
C THR A 401 -5.56 -8.18 -8.97
N LEU A 402 -6.58 -8.94 -8.53
CA LEU A 402 -6.83 -10.26 -9.10
C LEU A 402 -7.87 -10.23 -10.23
N THR A 403 -8.95 -9.46 -10.07
CA THR A 403 -10.05 -9.51 -11.04
C THR A 403 -10.62 -8.14 -11.38
N GLY A 404 -10.91 -7.90 -12.66
CA GLY A 404 -11.76 -6.76 -13.04
C GLY A 404 -13.19 -6.89 -12.48
N ALA A 405 -13.61 -8.09 -12.09
CA ALA A 405 -14.92 -8.32 -11.49
C ALA A 405 -15.08 -7.68 -10.10
N ILE A 406 -14.02 -7.57 -9.28
CA ILE A 406 -14.13 -6.89 -7.99
C ILE A 406 -14.27 -5.36 -8.17
N ASP A 407 -13.61 -4.80 -9.19
CA ASP A 407 -13.76 -3.39 -9.55
C ASP A 407 -15.20 -3.08 -9.98
N VAL A 408 -15.81 -3.93 -10.80
CA VAL A 408 -17.24 -3.79 -11.14
C VAL A 408 -18.15 -3.95 -9.92
N ALA A 409 -17.79 -4.82 -8.96
CA ALA A 409 -18.63 -5.10 -7.79
C ALA A 409 -18.60 -3.99 -6.73
N LEU A 410 -17.42 -3.48 -6.37
CA LEU A 410 -17.22 -2.56 -5.24
C LEU A 410 -16.53 -1.24 -5.62
N GLY A 411 -15.95 -1.17 -6.82
CA GLY A 411 -15.08 -0.07 -7.24
C GLY A 411 -13.95 0.18 -6.23
N SER A 412 -13.67 1.45 -5.99
CA SER A 412 -12.64 1.90 -5.04
C SER A 412 -13.17 2.09 -3.61
N ALA A 413 -14.43 1.72 -3.31
CA ALA A 413 -15.03 1.98 -2.01
C ALA A 413 -14.39 1.15 -0.89
N ALA A 414 -14.10 -0.13 -1.15
CA ALA A 414 -13.51 -1.07 -0.21
C ALA A 414 -12.76 -2.21 -0.92
N THR A 415 -11.80 -2.83 -0.23
CA THR A 415 -11.18 -4.08 -0.66
C THR A 415 -12.14 -5.26 -0.47
N GLY A 416 -12.26 -6.15 -1.46
CA GLY A 416 -13.06 -7.37 -1.33
C GLY A 416 -12.32 -8.45 -0.53
N VAL A 417 -12.92 -8.94 0.55
CA VAL A 417 -12.32 -9.97 1.43
C VAL A 417 -13.10 -11.26 1.37
N PHE A 418 -12.44 -12.33 0.93
CA PHE A 418 -12.93 -13.70 0.97
C PHE A 418 -12.19 -14.44 2.09
N THR A 419 -12.88 -15.03 3.05
CA THR A 419 -12.23 -15.74 4.16
C THR A 419 -13.05 -16.93 4.62
N ASN A 420 -12.34 -18.01 5.00
CA ASN A 420 -12.92 -19.18 5.65
C ASN A 420 -13.05 -19.01 7.18
N SER A 421 -12.55 -17.91 7.73
CA SER A 421 -12.53 -17.61 9.17
C SER A 421 -13.23 -16.30 9.46
N SER A 422 -14.33 -16.39 10.24
CA SER A 422 -15.03 -15.19 10.74
C SER A 422 -14.18 -14.40 11.73
N TRP A 423 -13.26 -15.06 12.45
CA TRP A 423 -12.27 -14.40 13.30
C TRP A 423 -11.36 -13.49 12.48
N LEU A 424 -10.79 -14.00 11.37
CA LEU A 424 -9.98 -13.17 10.47
C LEU A 424 -10.77 -12.02 9.85
N TRP A 425 -12.02 -12.27 9.45
CA TRP A 425 -12.89 -11.21 8.95
C TRP A 425 -13.02 -10.08 9.97
N THR A 426 -13.37 -10.39 11.22
CA THR A 426 -13.56 -9.40 12.27
C THR A 426 -12.29 -8.58 12.51
N HIS A 427 -11.12 -9.20 12.63
CA HIS A 427 -9.88 -8.45 12.85
C HIS A 427 -9.52 -7.52 11.68
N LEU A 428 -9.72 -7.96 10.43
CA LEU A 428 -9.49 -7.11 9.25
C LEU A 428 -10.51 -5.97 9.18
N TYR A 429 -11.78 -6.26 9.46
CA TYR A 429 -12.87 -5.29 9.45
C TYR A 429 -12.65 -4.20 10.50
N GLU A 430 -12.35 -4.57 11.75
CA GLU A 430 -12.09 -3.63 12.83
C GLU A 430 -10.82 -2.80 12.60
N ALA A 431 -9.78 -3.39 12.00
CA ALA A 431 -8.61 -2.63 11.56
C ALA A 431 -8.98 -1.58 10.51
N SER A 432 -9.85 -1.94 9.55
CA SER A 432 -10.29 -1.04 8.48
C SER A 432 -11.11 0.15 9.00
N ILE A 433 -11.88 -0.04 10.09
CA ILE A 433 -12.63 1.06 10.73
C ILE A 433 -11.68 2.15 11.22
N LEU A 434 -10.54 1.76 11.82
CA LEU A 434 -9.56 2.70 12.39
C LEU A 434 -8.75 3.44 11.32
N THR A 435 -8.41 2.74 10.24
CA THR A 435 -7.60 3.29 9.15
C THR A 435 -8.44 4.07 8.15
N GLY A 436 -9.75 3.79 8.04
CA GLY A 436 -10.62 4.30 6.99
C GLY A 436 -10.37 3.63 5.62
N ASP A 437 -9.40 2.72 5.52
CA ASP A 437 -9.14 1.97 4.29
C ASP A 437 -9.93 0.65 4.32
N ARG A 438 -11.21 0.80 3.96
CA ARG A 438 -12.29 -0.16 4.21
C ARG A 438 -12.08 -1.51 3.54
N VAL A 439 -12.64 -2.53 4.19
CA VAL A 439 -12.80 -3.87 3.64
C VAL A 439 -14.28 -4.26 3.61
N TRP A 440 -14.66 -5.11 2.66
CA TRP A 440 -16.01 -5.63 2.52
C TRP A 440 -16.00 -7.14 2.30
N ARG A 441 -16.85 -7.89 3.02
CA ARG A 441 -16.84 -9.35 2.94
C ARG A 441 -17.51 -9.82 1.67
N MET A 442 -16.85 -10.73 0.98
CA MET A 442 -17.34 -11.41 -0.22
C MET A 442 -17.53 -12.91 0.05
N PRO A 443 -18.50 -13.56 -0.63
CA PRO A 443 -18.89 -14.94 -0.29
C PRO A 443 -17.89 -15.98 -0.80
N LEU A 444 -17.61 -16.99 0.04
CA LEU A 444 -16.70 -18.11 -0.26
C LEU A 444 -17.46 -19.45 -0.28
N PHE A 445 -18.43 -19.55 -1.20
CA PHE A 445 -19.36 -20.67 -1.26
C PHE A 445 -18.90 -21.79 -2.20
N GLU A 446 -19.28 -23.03 -1.86
CA GLU A 446 -19.07 -24.22 -2.70
C GLU A 446 -19.70 -24.06 -4.10
N HIS A 447 -20.76 -23.26 -4.22
CA HIS A 447 -21.35 -22.87 -5.50
C HIS A 447 -20.30 -22.37 -6.51
N TYR A 448 -19.33 -21.57 -6.06
CA TYR A 448 -18.27 -21.04 -6.93
C TYR A 448 -17.14 -22.06 -7.12
N THR A 449 -16.84 -22.89 -6.12
CA THR A 449 -15.86 -23.99 -6.25
C THR A 449 -16.26 -24.96 -7.36
N LYS A 450 -17.54 -25.38 -7.39
CA LYS A 450 -18.05 -26.27 -8.45
C LYS A 450 -17.83 -25.73 -9.86
N GLN A 451 -17.84 -24.41 -10.04
CA GLN A 451 -17.64 -23.79 -11.35
C GLN A 451 -16.18 -23.83 -11.83
N VAL A 452 -15.21 -24.00 -10.93
CA VAL A 452 -13.78 -24.10 -11.29
C VAL A 452 -13.25 -25.52 -11.22
N THR A 453 -13.87 -26.41 -10.45
CA THR A 453 -13.48 -27.83 -10.37
C THR A 453 -14.19 -28.73 -11.40
N ASP A 454 -15.29 -28.27 -12.00
CA ASP A 454 -15.92 -28.96 -13.14
C ASP A 454 -15.12 -28.70 -14.43
N CYS A 455 -13.95 -29.32 -14.49
CA CYS A 455 -12.91 -29.10 -15.47
C CYS A 455 -12.66 -30.40 -16.28
N PRO A 456 -12.80 -30.39 -17.62
CA PRO A 456 -12.66 -31.61 -18.41
C PRO A 456 -11.24 -32.19 -18.49
N LEU A 457 -10.19 -31.36 -18.44
CA LEU A 457 -8.81 -31.77 -18.73
C LEU A 457 -7.90 -31.89 -17.50
N ALA A 458 -8.31 -31.31 -16.36
CA ALA A 458 -7.46 -31.14 -15.18
C ALA A 458 -8.30 -31.09 -13.90
N ASP A 459 -7.66 -31.09 -12.74
CA ASP A 459 -8.36 -31.04 -11.45
C ASP A 459 -9.14 -29.73 -11.24
N VAL A 460 -8.62 -28.61 -11.77
CA VAL A 460 -9.26 -27.29 -11.73
C VAL A 460 -9.04 -26.53 -13.04
N SER A 461 -9.99 -25.67 -13.45
CA SER A 461 -9.79 -24.66 -14.50
C SER A 461 -9.45 -23.31 -13.87
N ASN A 462 -8.54 -22.57 -14.49
CA ASN A 462 -8.17 -21.23 -14.02
C ASN A 462 -9.26 -20.17 -14.29
N VAL A 463 -10.36 -20.53 -14.94
CA VAL A 463 -11.55 -19.68 -15.08
C VAL A 463 -12.81 -20.45 -14.69
N GLY A 464 -13.87 -19.73 -14.30
CA GLY A 464 -15.15 -20.36 -14.00
C GLY A 464 -15.90 -20.77 -15.26
N LYS A 465 -16.63 -21.89 -15.19
CA LYS A 465 -17.47 -22.45 -16.27
C LYS A 465 -18.43 -21.44 -16.91
N TYR A 466 -19.09 -20.62 -16.09
CA TYR A 466 -20.02 -19.59 -16.56
C TYR A 466 -19.27 -18.27 -16.71
N SER A 467 -18.65 -18.08 -17.88
CA SER A 467 -17.86 -16.89 -18.20
C SER A 467 -18.59 -15.61 -17.77
N ARG A 468 -17.87 -14.76 -17.01
CA ARG A 468 -18.26 -13.44 -16.45
C ARG A 468 -19.07 -13.41 -15.14
N ALA A 469 -19.90 -14.41 -14.82
CA ALA A 469 -20.72 -14.36 -13.60
C ALA A 469 -19.89 -14.70 -12.35
N GLY A 470 -19.91 -13.83 -11.33
CA GLY A 470 -19.22 -14.10 -10.06
C GLY A 470 -17.69 -14.24 -10.19
N GLY A 471 -17.06 -13.50 -11.13
CA GLY A 471 -15.64 -13.65 -11.47
C GLY A 471 -14.67 -13.54 -10.28
N ALA A 472 -14.93 -12.61 -9.35
CA ALA A 472 -14.13 -12.48 -8.12
C ALA A 472 -14.32 -13.70 -7.20
N CYS A 473 -15.56 -14.18 -7.07
CA CYS A 473 -15.88 -15.33 -6.23
C CYS A 473 -15.31 -16.64 -6.77
N THR A 474 -15.34 -16.86 -8.08
CA THR A 474 -14.72 -18.05 -8.72
C THR A 474 -13.19 -17.99 -8.66
N ALA A 475 -12.59 -16.80 -8.76
CA ALA A 475 -11.15 -16.62 -8.51
C ALA A 475 -10.77 -16.97 -7.06
N ALA A 476 -11.53 -16.49 -6.08
CA ALA A 476 -11.33 -16.84 -4.68
C ALA A 476 -11.54 -18.35 -4.43
N ALA A 477 -12.55 -18.96 -5.07
CA ALA A 477 -12.80 -20.39 -4.98
C ALA A 477 -11.65 -21.22 -5.59
N PHE A 478 -11.06 -20.77 -6.70
CA PHE A 478 -9.85 -21.38 -7.26
C PHE A 478 -8.70 -21.33 -6.24
N LEU A 479 -8.46 -20.18 -5.61
CA LEU A 479 -7.39 -20.05 -4.61
C LEU A 479 -7.61 -20.97 -3.40
N LYS A 480 -8.87 -21.16 -2.99
CA LYS A 480 -9.24 -22.07 -1.89
C LYS A 480 -8.76 -23.50 -2.12
N GLU A 481 -8.69 -23.95 -3.37
CA GLU A 481 -8.22 -25.30 -3.72
C GLU A 481 -6.74 -25.55 -3.39
N PHE A 482 -5.99 -24.51 -3.07
CA PHE A 482 -4.57 -24.55 -2.69
C PHE A 482 -4.35 -24.18 -1.21
N VAL A 483 -5.42 -24.15 -0.42
CA VAL A 483 -5.39 -23.79 1.00
C VAL A 483 -6.08 -24.84 1.85
N THR A 484 -5.39 -25.29 2.90
CA THR A 484 -5.96 -26.14 3.96
C THR A 484 -5.94 -25.47 5.33
N ALA A 485 -5.27 -24.32 5.47
CA ALA A 485 -5.22 -23.56 6.70
C ALA A 485 -6.62 -23.12 7.20
N ALA A 486 -6.86 -23.27 8.50
CA ALA A 486 -8.13 -22.90 9.13
C ALA A 486 -8.40 -21.38 9.10
N ASN A 487 -7.34 -20.57 9.10
CA ASN A 487 -7.42 -19.12 9.07
C ASN A 487 -6.76 -18.59 7.80
N TRP A 488 -7.53 -18.48 6.73
CA TRP A 488 -7.11 -17.88 5.48
C TRP A 488 -8.05 -16.77 4.99
N ALA A 489 -7.47 -15.65 4.58
CA ALA A 489 -8.18 -14.57 3.92
C ALA A 489 -7.49 -14.16 2.60
N HIS A 490 -8.28 -14.01 1.55
CA HIS A 490 -7.90 -13.41 0.28
C HIS A 490 -8.51 -12.00 0.16
N LEU A 491 -7.66 -11.02 -0.12
CA LEU A 491 -7.99 -9.64 -0.44
C LEU A 491 -7.86 -9.42 -1.95
N ASP A 492 -8.98 -9.24 -2.65
CA ASP A 492 -8.98 -8.74 -4.03
C ASP A 492 -9.01 -7.21 -4.01
N ILE A 493 -7.89 -6.62 -4.42
CA ILE A 493 -7.61 -5.18 -4.31
C ILE A 493 -7.65 -4.48 -5.67
N ALA A 494 -8.12 -5.14 -6.74
CA ALA A 494 -8.11 -4.54 -8.08
C ALA A 494 -8.90 -3.22 -8.14
N GLY A 495 -10.07 -3.15 -7.49
CA GLY A 495 -10.90 -1.93 -7.46
C GLY A 495 -10.29 -0.77 -6.68
N VAL A 496 -9.38 -1.05 -5.73
CA VAL A 496 -8.67 -0.03 -4.94
C VAL A 496 -7.23 0.21 -5.42
N MET A 497 -6.85 -0.30 -6.60
CA MET A 497 -5.50 -0.17 -7.16
C MET A 497 -5.11 1.29 -7.38
N SER A 498 -6.05 2.11 -7.85
CA SER A 498 -5.85 3.53 -8.17
C SER A 498 -6.83 4.44 -7.44
N ASN A 499 -6.51 5.72 -7.42
CA ASN A 499 -7.33 6.80 -6.89
C ASN A 499 -7.39 7.93 -7.92
N LYS A 500 -8.56 8.54 -8.09
CA LYS A 500 -8.77 9.77 -8.85
C LYS A 500 -8.97 10.92 -7.87
N ASP A 501 -10.05 10.83 -7.10
CA ASP A 501 -10.51 11.82 -6.12
C ASP A 501 -11.39 11.22 -5.01
N GLU A 502 -11.62 9.90 -5.03
CA GLU A 502 -12.49 9.18 -4.11
C GLU A 502 -11.95 9.18 -2.67
N VAL A 503 -10.63 9.13 -2.51
CA VAL A 503 -9.93 9.30 -1.22
C VAL A 503 -9.28 10.68 -1.18
N PRO A 504 -9.84 11.67 -0.44
CA PRO A 504 -9.42 13.08 -0.53
C PRO A 504 -7.97 13.36 -0.12
N TYR A 505 -7.38 12.51 0.71
CA TYR A 505 -6.00 12.61 1.15
C TYR A 505 -5.01 11.84 0.27
N LEU A 506 -5.45 11.26 -0.85
CA LEU A 506 -4.58 10.71 -1.89
C LEU A 506 -4.68 11.58 -3.15
N ARG A 507 -3.55 11.88 -3.77
CA ARG A 507 -3.51 12.44 -5.12
C ARG A 507 -3.90 11.38 -6.15
N LYS A 508 -4.28 11.82 -7.35
CA LYS A 508 -4.49 10.92 -8.50
C LYS A 508 -3.26 10.06 -8.75
N GLY A 509 -3.46 8.75 -8.93
CA GLY A 509 -2.39 7.77 -9.14
C GLY A 509 -2.70 6.43 -8.47
N MET A 510 -1.68 5.58 -8.33
CA MET A 510 -1.76 4.33 -7.58
C MET A 510 -1.94 4.61 -6.09
N ALA A 511 -2.82 3.86 -5.45
CA ALA A 511 -3.32 4.17 -4.12
C ALA A 511 -2.56 3.46 -2.99
N GLY A 512 -1.88 2.33 -3.29
CA GLY A 512 -1.16 1.53 -2.28
C GLY A 512 -2.08 0.96 -1.20
N ARG A 513 -3.37 0.83 -1.48
CA ARG A 513 -4.41 0.34 -0.56
C ARG A 513 -4.47 -1.20 -0.62
N PRO A 514 -4.69 -1.92 0.50
CA PRO A 514 -5.03 -1.41 1.84
C PRO A 514 -3.87 -1.51 2.86
N THR A 515 -2.68 -1.01 2.52
CA THR A 515 -1.45 -1.19 3.35
C THR A 515 -1.65 -0.83 4.83
N ARG A 516 -2.27 0.32 5.14
CA ARG A 516 -2.49 0.74 6.53
C ARG A 516 -3.37 -0.23 7.32
N THR A 517 -4.39 -0.82 6.67
CA THR A 517 -5.27 -1.82 7.30
C THR A 517 -4.51 -3.10 7.62
N LEU A 518 -3.59 -3.54 6.75
CA LEU A 518 -2.74 -4.71 7.03
C LEU A 518 -1.79 -4.46 8.22
N VAL A 519 -1.24 -3.25 8.34
CA VAL A 519 -0.38 -2.87 9.48
C VAL A 519 -1.20 -2.81 10.78
N GLU A 520 -2.38 -2.19 10.76
CA GLU A 520 -3.25 -2.14 11.94
C GLU A 520 -3.74 -3.54 12.32
N PHE A 521 -4.08 -4.39 11.36
CA PHE A 521 -4.41 -5.79 11.58
C PHE A 521 -3.30 -6.54 12.32
N ALA A 522 -2.05 -6.45 11.84
CA ALA A 522 -0.90 -7.05 12.52
C ALA A 522 -0.68 -6.44 13.92
N THR A 523 -0.87 -5.13 14.08
CA THR A 523 -0.78 -4.43 15.38
C THR A 523 -1.83 -4.92 16.38
N ARG A 524 -3.05 -5.19 15.92
CA ARG A 524 -4.11 -5.77 16.76
C ARG A 524 -3.78 -7.20 17.17
N LEU A 525 -3.34 -8.03 16.21
CA LEU A 525 -2.95 -9.42 16.48
C LEU A 525 -1.75 -9.53 17.43
N SER A 526 -0.82 -8.56 17.41
CA SER A 526 0.31 -8.53 18.34
C SER A 526 -0.08 -8.29 19.79
N LYS A 527 -1.26 -7.70 20.03
CA LYS A 527 -1.81 -7.42 21.36
C LYS A 527 -2.77 -8.52 21.82
N ASP A 528 -3.33 -9.26 20.88
CA ASP A 528 -4.21 -10.37 21.16
C ASP A 528 -3.39 -11.58 21.63
N LYS A 529 -3.24 -11.67 22.95
CA LYS A 529 -2.55 -12.76 23.67
C LYS A 529 -3.38 -14.05 23.75
N GLN A 530 -4.53 -14.16 23.06
CA GLN A 530 -5.26 -15.42 23.07
C GLN A 530 -4.44 -16.52 22.38
N SER A 531 -3.96 -17.42 23.23
CA SER A 531 -3.52 -18.78 22.93
C SER A 531 -4.52 -19.47 22.02
N VAL A 532 -4.09 -19.78 20.80
CA VAL A 532 -4.68 -20.85 19.99
C VAL A 532 -3.87 -22.10 20.23
#